data_AF-A0A6B3FWV8-F1
#
_entry.id   AF-A0A6B3FWV8-F1
#
_cell.length_a   1.000
_cell.length_b   1.000
_cell.length_c   1.000
_cell.angle_alpha   90.00
_cell.angle_beta   90.00
_cell.angle_gamma   90.00
#
_symmetry.space_group_name_H-M   'P 1'
#
loop_
_entity.id
_entity.type
_entity.pdbx_description
1 polymer ?
#
loop_
_entity_poly.entity_id
_entity_poly.type
_entity_poly.pdbx_seq_one_letter_code
_entity_poly.pdbx_strand_id
1 'polypeptide(L)'
;MDTQRSAPVGRPRGFDADEALENAMRVFWQNGYEGASLPDLTEAMGISRTSMYAAFGNKEELFRKALARYADGPASYGADSVAERTARGVAAAFLRGAVRSSTLPGYPTGCLSLR
;
A
#
# COMPACT_ATOMS: atom_id res chain seq x y z
N MET A 1 22.19 11.32 27.24
CA MET A 1 21.78 9.93 27.53
C MET A 1 21.33 9.35 26.20
N ASP A 2 22.30 8.84 25.44
CA ASP A 2 22.10 8.31 24.09
C ASP A 2 21.53 6.90 24.15
N THR A 3 20.32 6.72 23.65
CA THR A 3 19.75 5.38 23.48
C THR A 3 20.04 4.93 22.05
N GLN A 4 21.15 4.20 21.87
CA GLN A 4 21.47 3.53 20.62
C GLN A 4 20.39 2.49 20.29
N ARG A 5 19.76 2.65 19.12
CA ARG A 5 18.80 1.70 18.57
C ARG A 5 19.57 0.54 17.93
N SER A 6 19.55 -0.63 18.57
CA SER A 6 20.19 -1.86 18.05
C SER A 6 19.63 -2.22 16.68
N ALA A 7 20.50 -2.40 15.69
CA ALA A 7 20.14 -2.97 14.39
C ALA A 7 19.74 -4.46 14.57
N PRO A 8 18.81 -4.99 13.76
CA PRO A 8 18.46 -6.40 13.84
C PRO A 8 19.63 -7.28 13.39
N VAL A 9 19.95 -8.30 14.18
CA VAL A 9 20.95 -9.33 13.84
C VAL A 9 20.36 -10.24 12.77
N GLY A 10 20.83 -10.09 11.53
CA GLY A 10 20.50 -10.94 10.39
C GLY A 10 21.10 -10.37 9.10
N ARG A 11 21.39 -11.24 8.11
CA ARG A 11 21.84 -10.78 6.78
C ARG A 11 20.84 -9.74 6.26
N PRO A 12 21.28 -8.54 5.83
CA PRO A 12 20.38 -7.54 5.27
C PRO A 12 19.51 -8.17 4.19
N ARG A 13 18.21 -7.87 4.21
CA ARG A 13 17.30 -8.29 3.14
C ARG A 13 17.89 -7.76 1.83
N GLY A 14 18.03 -8.62 0.83
CA GLY A 14 18.60 -8.24 -0.47
C GLY A 14 17.66 -7.38 -1.34
N PHE A 15 16.64 -6.78 -0.74
CA PHE A 15 15.60 -5.99 -1.39
C PHE A 15 15.08 -4.90 -0.45
N ASP A 16 14.55 -3.84 -1.02
CA ASP A 16 13.85 -2.78 -0.28
C ASP A 16 12.40 -3.22 0.01
N ALA A 17 12.05 -3.29 1.30
CA ALA A 17 10.73 -3.76 1.72
C ALA A 17 9.61 -2.76 1.40
N ASP A 18 9.90 -1.46 1.38
CA ASP A 18 8.91 -0.42 1.11
C ASP A 18 8.61 -0.36 -0.40
N GLU A 19 9.64 -0.50 -1.24
CA GLU A 19 9.49 -0.62 -2.69
C GLU A 19 8.70 -1.89 -3.06
N ALA A 20 9.06 -3.04 -2.47
CA ALA A 20 8.34 -4.28 -2.68
C ALA A 20 6.87 -4.17 -2.24
N LEU A 21 6.58 -3.51 -1.12
CA LEU A 21 5.21 -3.31 -0.67
C LEU A 21 4.40 -2.38 -1.59
N GLU A 22 5.02 -1.31 -2.10
CA GLU A 22 4.40 -0.42 -3.10
C GLU A 22 4.03 -1.20 -4.38
N ASN A 23 4.92 -2.07 -4.85
CA ASN A 23 4.66 -2.89 -6.04
C ASN A 23 3.55 -3.93 -5.78
N ALA A 24 3.55 -4.58 -4.62
CA ALA A 24 2.45 -5.47 -4.24
C ALA A 24 1.11 -4.74 -4.16
N MET A 25 1.07 -3.54 -3.58
CA MET A 25 -0.12 -2.70 -3.53
C MET A 25 -0.67 -2.40 -4.93
N ARG A 26 0.21 -2.10 -5.91
CA ARG A 26 -0.20 -1.85 -7.29
C ARG A 26 -0.82 -3.10 -7.94
N VAL A 27 -0.25 -4.28 -7.72
CA VAL A 27 -0.81 -5.54 -8.23
C VAL A 27 -2.19 -5.80 -7.64
N PHE A 28 -2.34 -5.67 -6.31
CA PHE A 28 -3.66 -5.81 -5.67
C PHE A 28 -4.65 -4.77 -6.18
N TRP A 29 -4.22 -3.55 -6.46
CA TRP A 29 -5.11 -2.51 -6.94
C TRP A 29 -5.56 -2.76 -8.37
N GLN A 30 -4.72 -3.36 -9.21
CA GLN A 30 -5.10 -3.76 -10.56
C GLN A 30 -6.03 -4.99 -10.54
N ASN A 31 -5.66 -6.02 -9.77
CA ASN A 31 -6.24 -7.36 -9.94
C ASN A 31 -7.21 -7.77 -8.83
N GLY A 32 -7.34 -6.96 -7.78
CA GLY A 32 -8.08 -7.32 -6.56
C GLY A 32 -7.33 -8.34 -5.72
N TYR A 33 -7.88 -8.64 -4.52
CA TYR A 33 -7.26 -9.62 -3.63
C TYR A 33 -7.21 -11.01 -4.26
N GLU A 34 -8.34 -11.52 -4.75
CA GLU A 34 -8.42 -12.88 -5.32
C GLU A 34 -7.64 -13.00 -6.64
N GLY A 35 -7.70 -11.98 -7.50
CA GLY A 35 -7.04 -12.00 -8.81
C GLY A 35 -5.52 -11.81 -8.76
N ALA A 36 -4.96 -11.29 -7.67
CA ALA A 36 -3.51 -11.18 -7.49
C ALA A 36 -2.88 -12.53 -7.12
N SER A 37 -2.30 -13.25 -8.08
CA SER A 37 -1.64 -14.52 -7.78
C SER A 37 -0.31 -14.32 -7.04
N LEU A 38 0.14 -15.32 -6.28
CA LEU A 38 1.45 -15.27 -5.63
C LEU A 38 2.61 -15.07 -6.62
N PRO A 39 2.64 -15.74 -7.80
CA PRO A 39 3.60 -15.42 -8.85
C PRO A 39 3.61 -13.95 -9.25
N ASP A 40 2.45 -13.37 -9.60
CA ASP A 40 2.34 -11.97 -10.05
C ASP A 40 2.87 -11.01 -8.98
N LEU A 41 2.51 -11.27 -7.71
CA LEU A 41 2.99 -10.49 -6.57
C LEU A 41 4.52 -10.58 -6.46
N THR A 42 5.08 -11.79 -6.43
CA THR A 42 6.52 -11.97 -6.26
C THR A 42 7.35 -11.42 -7.42
N GLU A 43 6.83 -11.52 -8.65
CA GLU A 43 7.44 -10.95 -9.85
C GLU A 43 7.46 -9.42 -9.76
N ALA A 44 6.32 -8.78 -9.49
CA ALA A 44 6.24 -7.33 -9.35
C ALA A 44 7.08 -6.80 -8.17
N MET A 45 7.15 -7.55 -7.07
CA MET A 45 7.96 -7.23 -5.91
C MET A 45 9.46 -7.42 -6.16
N GLY A 46 9.86 -8.16 -7.20
CA GLY A 46 11.26 -8.48 -7.48
C GLY A 46 11.90 -9.42 -6.45
N ILE A 47 11.11 -10.26 -5.77
CA ILE A 47 11.59 -11.15 -4.70
C ILE A 47 11.13 -12.59 -4.88
N SER A 48 11.79 -13.53 -4.21
CA SER A 48 11.32 -14.92 -4.17
C SER A 48 10.11 -15.11 -3.26
N ARG A 49 9.30 -16.16 -3.49
CA ARG A 49 8.20 -16.55 -2.58
C ARG A 49 8.66 -16.71 -1.14
N THR A 50 9.81 -17.35 -0.91
CA THR A 50 10.38 -17.52 0.44
C THR A 50 10.66 -16.18 1.10
N SER A 51 11.22 -15.21 0.36
CA SER A 51 11.48 -13.86 0.87
C SER A 51 10.18 -13.10 1.15
N MET A 52 9.18 -13.25 0.29
CA MET A 52 7.84 -12.68 0.49
C MET A 52 7.24 -13.20 1.80
N TYR A 53 7.23 -14.52 2.00
CA TYR A 53 6.71 -15.11 3.23
C TYR A 53 7.48 -14.67 4.48
N ALA A 54 8.81 -14.66 4.41
CA ALA A 54 9.65 -14.26 5.54
C ALA A 54 9.51 -12.78 5.92
N ALA A 55 9.25 -11.89 4.96
CA ALA A 55 9.20 -10.46 5.18
C ALA A 55 7.79 -9.92 5.44
N PHE A 56 6.79 -10.51 4.76
CA PHE A 56 5.43 -9.98 4.73
C PHE A 56 4.41 -10.91 5.37
N GLY A 57 4.76 -12.18 5.61
CA GLY A 57 3.85 -13.21 6.08
C GLY A 57 3.11 -13.85 4.92
N ASN A 58 1.84 -14.20 5.10
CA ASN A 58 1.05 -14.78 4.01
C ASN A 58 0.46 -13.69 3.06
N LYS A 59 -0.26 -14.12 2.02
CA LYS A 59 -0.91 -13.21 1.05
C LYS A 59 -1.89 -12.24 1.73
N GLU A 60 -2.63 -12.70 2.74
CA GLU A 60 -3.59 -11.88 3.48
C GLU A 60 -2.89 -10.80 4.31
N GLU A 61 -1.79 -11.13 4.99
CA GLU A 61 -0.97 -10.17 5.72
C GLU A 61 -0.30 -9.16 4.81
N LEU A 62 0.21 -9.60 3.65
CA LEU A 62 0.73 -8.71 2.61
C LEU A 62 -0.37 -7.75 2.10
N PHE A 63 -1.59 -8.26 1.87
CA PHE A 63 -2.71 -7.44 1.44
C PHE A 63 -3.12 -6.40 2.49
N ARG A 64 -3.19 -6.77 3.77
CA ARG A 64 -3.45 -5.81 4.86
C ARG A 64 -2.40 -4.71 4.92
N LYS A 65 -1.12 -5.05 4.77
CA LYS A 65 -0.03 -4.07 4.71
C LYS A 65 -0.16 -3.16 3.49
N ALA A 66 -0.52 -3.70 2.34
CA ALA A 66 -0.76 -2.92 1.13
C ALA A 66 -1.97 -1.97 1.28
N LEU A 67 -3.05 -2.41 1.94
CA LEU A 67 -4.20 -1.56 2.25
C LEU A 67 -3.84 -0.42 3.20
N ALA A 68 -3.02 -0.68 4.22
CA ALA A 68 -2.52 0.36 5.12
C ALA A 68 -1.68 1.40 4.35
N ARG A 69 -0.75 0.92 3.51
CA ARG A 69 0.07 1.78 2.64
C ARG A 69 -0.78 2.61 1.66
N TYR A 70 -1.86 2.03 1.16
CA TYR A 70 -2.83 2.72 0.31
C TYR A 70 -3.59 3.80 1.07
N ALA A 71 -4.05 3.51 2.29
CA ALA A 71 -4.77 4.44 3.16
C ALA A 71 -3.89 5.65 3.57
N ASP A 72 -2.62 5.41 3.88
CA ASP A 72 -1.66 6.47 4.26
C ASP A 72 -1.13 7.26 3.05
N GLY A 73 -1.29 6.73 1.83
CA GLY A 73 -0.78 7.32 0.60
C GLY A 73 -1.92 7.78 -0.32
N PRO A 74 -2.20 7.09 -1.44
CA PRO A 74 -3.20 7.52 -2.42
C PRO A 74 -4.59 7.81 -1.84
N ALA A 75 -5.03 7.08 -0.81
CA ALA A 75 -6.33 7.26 -0.16
C ALA A 75 -6.33 8.13 1.11
N SER A 76 -5.21 8.81 1.41
CA SER A 76 -5.08 9.72 2.57
C SER A 76 -6.15 10.81 2.60
N TYR A 77 -6.64 11.23 1.44
CA TYR A 77 -7.73 12.21 1.30
C TYR A 77 -8.98 11.86 2.13
N GLY A 78 -9.24 10.56 2.37
CA GLY A 78 -10.36 10.12 3.19
C GLY A 78 -10.25 10.65 4.61
N ALA A 79 -9.11 10.39 5.25
CA ALA A 79 -8.81 10.88 6.59
C ALA A 79 -8.61 12.40 6.59
N ASP A 80 -7.83 12.94 5.65
CA ASP A 80 -7.50 14.37 5.61
C ASP A 80 -8.72 15.26 5.46
N SER A 81 -9.75 14.79 4.73
CA SER A 81 -10.96 15.57 4.50
C SER A 81 -11.71 15.94 5.78
N VAL A 82 -11.58 15.15 6.86
CA VAL A 82 -12.29 15.39 8.12
C VAL A 82 -11.75 16.59 8.90
N ALA A 83 -10.58 17.09 8.53
CA ALA A 83 -9.99 18.31 9.11
C ALA A 83 -10.72 19.59 8.65
N GLU A 84 -11.59 19.49 7.63
CA GLU A 84 -12.37 20.61 7.14
C GLU A 84 -13.38 21.12 8.18
N ARG A 85 -13.55 22.44 8.27
CA ARG A 85 -14.37 23.10 9.31
C ARG A 85 -15.88 22.88 9.16
N THR A 86 -16.34 22.39 8.01
CA THR A 86 -17.77 22.23 7.71
C THR A 86 -18.02 20.90 7.02
N ALA A 87 -19.19 20.30 7.24
CA ALA A 87 -19.60 19.07 6.54
C ALA A 87 -19.54 19.20 5.02
N ARG A 88 -19.91 20.38 4.48
CA ARG A 88 -19.78 20.66 3.04
C ARG A 88 -18.32 20.68 2.58
N GLY A 89 -17.42 21.22 3.39
CA GLY A 89 -15.98 21.21 3.15
C GLY A 89 -15.44 19.78 3.12
N VAL A 90 -15.77 18.97 4.13
CA VAL A 90 -15.41 17.54 4.19
C VAL A 90 -15.86 16.82 2.92
N ALA A 91 -17.14 16.95 2.55
CA ALA A 91 -17.68 16.30 1.36
C ALA A 91 -16.96 16.75 0.08
N ALA A 92 -16.68 18.05 -0.07
CA ALA A 92 -15.98 18.57 -1.24
C ALA A 92 -14.53 18.10 -1.32
N ALA A 93 -13.80 18.11 -0.20
CA ALA A 93 -12.43 17.64 -0.11
C ALA A 93 -12.34 16.14 -0.41
N PHE A 94 -13.22 15.34 0.20
CA PHE A 94 -13.30 13.90 -0.03
C PHE A 94 -13.56 13.57 -1.50
N LEU A 95 -14.59 14.17 -2.12
CA LEU A 95 -14.95 13.89 -3.51
C LEU A 95 -13.83 14.29 -4.49
N ARG A 96 -13.18 15.44 -4.27
CA ARG A 96 -12.04 15.87 -5.09
C ARG A 96 -10.83 14.96 -4.91
N GLY A 97 -10.55 14.55 -3.68
CA GLY A 97 -9.49 13.61 -3.35
C GLY A 97 -9.69 12.25 -4.02
N ALA A 98 -10.91 11.72 -3.94
CA ALA A 98 -11.30 10.48 -4.62
C ALA A 98 -11.08 10.57 -6.13
N VAL A 99 -11.55 11.65 -6.77
CA VAL A 99 -11.33 11.86 -8.22
C VAL A 99 -9.84 11.91 -8.55
N ARG A 100 -9.04 12.66 -7.79
CA ARG A 100 -7.58 12.74 -8.00
C ARG A 100 -6.91 11.38 -7.86
N SER A 101 -7.16 10.66 -6.78
CA SER A 101 -6.56 9.34 -6.54
C SER A 101 -6.93 8.35 -7.64
N SER A 102 -8.19 8.35 -8.08
CA SER A 102 -8.67 7.44 -9.13
C SER A 102 -8.19 7.78 -10.54
N THR A 103 -7.62 8.97 -10.75
CA THR A 103 -7.15 9.45 -12.07
C THR A 103 -5.67 9.80 -12.09
N LEU A 104 -4.93 9.48 -11.03
CA LEU A 104 -3.52 9.84 -10.89
C LEU A 104 -2.66 9.09 -11.91
N PRO A 105 -1.87 9.79 -12.76
CA PRO A 105 -0.96 9.13 -13.68
C PRO A 105 0.05 8.25 -12.95
N GLY A 106 0.31 7.05 -13.48
CA GLY A 106 1.24 6.09 -12.88
C GLY A 106 0.64 5.19 -11.79
N TYR A 107 -0.65 5.35 -11.48
CA TYR A 107 -1.42 4.45 -10.61
C TYR A 107 -2.61 3.80 -11.33
N PRO A 108 -3.07 2.63 -10.88
CA PRO A 108 -4.29 2.01 -11.40
C PRO A 108 -5.52 2.90 -11.15
N THR A 109 -6.50 2.83 -12.06
CA THR A 109 -7.74 3.61 -11.92
C THR A 109 -8.66 3.05 -10.85
N GLY A 110 -9.53 3.91 -10.30
CA GLY A 110 -10.49 3.53 -9.27
C GLY A 110 -9.88 3.45 -7.86
N CYS A 111 -10.53 2.70 -6.97
CA CYS A 111 -10.14 2.57 -5.56
C CYS A 111 -9.77 1.13 -5.23
N LEU A 112 -8.59 0.91 -4.63
CA LEU A 112 -8.15 -0.42 -4.18
C LEU A 112 -9.14 -1.04 -3.19
N SER A 113 -9.73 -0.24 -2.29
CA SER A 113 -10.65 -0.73 -1.25
C SER A 113 -11.96 -1.33 -1.80
N LEU A 114 -12.23 -1.18 -3.10
CA LEU A 114 -13.41 -1.71 -3.77
C LEU A 114 -13.08 -2.89 -4.72
N ARG A 115 -11.84 -3.40 -4.68
CA ARG A 115 -11.31 -4.45 -5.56
C ARG A 115 -11.00 -5.74 -4.81
#